data_AF-A0AAV0XUB5-F1
#
_entry.id   AF-A0AAV0XUB5-F1
#
_cell.length_a   1.000
_cell.length_b   1.000
_cell.length_c   1.000
_cell.angle_alpha   90.00
_cell.angle_beta   90.00
_cell.angle_gamma   90.00
#
_symmetry.space_group_name_H-M   'P 1'
#
loop_
_entity.id
_entity.type
_entity.pdbx_description
1 polymer ?
#
loop_
_entity_poly.entity_id
_entity_poly.type
_entity_poly.pdbx_seq_one_letter_code
_entity_poly.pdbx_strand_id
1 'polypeptide(L)'
;MVWSGEQRGFAVRTFFENGRSFVATQRAFRLQFNLARHDTVPHRNVIANWVRTFEETGSTLRLRGSGRPKTVRTPENLIRVSEAIVQSLFCTKTYSSTPTKL
;
A
#
# COMPACT_ATOMS: atom_id res chain seq x y z
N MET A 1 -4.00 10.17 9.64
CA MET A 1 -4.99 10.40 8.56
C MET A 1 -4.41 9.97 7.23
N VAL A 2 -5.18 9.26 6.41
CA VAL A 2 -4.77 8.86 5.06
C VAL A 2 -5.42 9.84 4.07
N TRP A 3 -4.60 10.67 3.43
CA TRP A 3 -5.07 11.58 2.37
C TRP A 3 -5.40 10.78 1.11
N SER A 4 -6.60 11.00 0.56
CA SER A 4 -7.06 10.35 -0.68
C SER A 4 -6.25 10.82 -1.89
N GLY A 5 -6.28 10.07 -2.99
CA GLY A 5 -5.61 10.47 -4.24
C GLY A 5 -6.13 11.81 -4.78
N GLU A 6 -7.44 12.03 -4.69
CA GLU A 6 -8.10 13.27 -5.09
C GLU A 6 -7.60 14.48 -4.30
N GLN A 7 -7.53 14.36 -2.97
CA GLN A 7 -7.00 15.43 -2.11
C GLN A 7 -5.56 15.79 -2.46
N ARG A 8 -4.73 14.78 -2.75
CA ARG A 8 -3.33 15.01 -3.15
C ARG A 8 -3.23 15.67 -4.51
N GLY A 9 -3.98 15.18 -5.48
CA GLY A 9 -4.04 15.75 -6.82
C GLY A 9 -4.47 17.21 -6.79
N PHE A 10 -5.51 17.52 -6.01
CA PHE A 10 -5.95 18.89 -5.80
C PHE A 10 -4.86 19.78 -5.19
N ALA A 11 -4.18 19.31 -4.13
CA ALA A 11 -3.12 20.06 -3.49
C ALA A 11 -1.93 20.34 -4.42
N VAL A 12 -1.51 19.35 -5.23
CA VAL A 12 -0.42 19.52 -6.20
C VAL A 12 -0.82 20.49 -7.31
N ARG A 13 -2.02 20.34 -7.88
CA ARG A 13 -2.55 21.23 -8.92
C ARG A 13 -2.61 22.68 -8.43
N THR A 14 -3.26 22.90 -7.29
CA THR A 14 -3.43 24.25 -6.72
C THR A 14 -2.10 24.86 -6.27
N PHE A 15 -1.10 24.05 -5.91
CA PHE A 15 0.26 24.55 -5.65
C PHE A 15 0.88 25.21 -6.88
N PHE A 16 0.75 24.59 -8.05
CA PHE A 16 1.26 25.20 -9.29
C PHE A 16 0.43 26.42 -9.72
N GLU A 17 -0.90 26.36 -9.62
CA GLU A 17 -1.78 27.48 -9.97
C GLU A 17 -1.56 28.72 -9.08
N ASN A 18 -1.20 28.54 -7.80
CA ASN A 18 -0.94 29.64 -6.85
C ASN A 18 0.54 30.06 -6.80
N GLY A 19 1.32 29.82 -7.85
CA GLY A 19 2.72 30.26 -7.93
C GLY A 19 3.63 29.60 -6.89
N ARG A 20 3.40 28.32 -6.58
CA ARG A 20 4.17 27.51 -5.61
C ARG A 20 4.08 28.01 -4.15
N SER A 21 2.96 28.63 -3.78
CA SER A 21 2.70 29.08 -2.40
C SER A 21 1.97 28.03 -1.56
N PHE A 22 2.66 27.45 -0.56
CA PHE A 22 2.05 26.47 0.36
C PHE A 22 0.87 27.02 1.15
N VAL A 23 0.94 28.28 1.60
CA VAL A 23 -0.12 28.90 2.40
C VAL A 23 -1.38 29.09 1.55
N ALA A 24 -1.22 29.52 0.30
CA ALA A 24 -2.34 29.67 -0.63
C ALA A 24 -2.98 28.31 -0.94
N THR A 25 -2.16 27.28 -1.21
CA THR A 25 -2.63 25.90 -1.38
C THR A 25 -3.41 25.40 -0.18
N GLN A 26 -2.91 25.60 1.03
CA GLN A 26 -3.59 25.17 2.26
C GLN A 26 -4.93 25.88 2.46
N ARG A 27 -5.01 27.18 2.16
CA ARG A 27 -6.26 27.95 2.22
C ARG A 27 -7.28 27.44 1.20
N ALA A 28 -6.86 27.26 -0.05
CA ALA A 28 -7.69 26.73 -1.12
C ALA A 28 -8.18 25.30 -0.81
N PHE A 29 -7.31 24.45 -0.27
CA PHE A 29 -7.64 23.10 0.16
C PHE A 29 -8.74 23.08 1.21
N ARG A 30 -8.63 23.96 2.20
CA ARG A 30 -9.61 24.07 3.28
C ARG A 30 -10.99 24.51 2.77
N LEU A 31 -11.01 25.45 1.83
CA LEU A 31 -12.25 25.91 1.17
C LEU A 31 -12.87 24.80 0.31
N GLN A 32 -12.06 24.10 -0.48
CA GLN A 32 -12.56 23.07 -1.41
C GLN A 32 -13.19 21.89 -0.67
N PHE A 33 -12.58 21.44 0.43
CA PHE A 33 -13.06 20.29 1.20
C PHE A 33 -13.94 20.66 2.39
N ASN A 34 -14.37 21.93 2.50
CA ASN A 34 -15.23 22.45 3.59
C ASN A 34 -14.78 22.03 4.99
N LEU A 35 -13.46 22.10 5.23
CA LEU A 35 -12.87 21.65 6.48
C LEU A 35 -13.15 22.64 7.62
N ALA A 36 -13.60 22.11 8.75
CA ALA A 36 -13.87 22.87 9.96
C ALA A 36 -12.59 23.49 10.54
N ARG A 37 -12.74 24.38 11.53
CA ARG A 37 -11.60 25.13 12.09
C ARG A 37 -10.48 24.22 12.59
N HIS A 38 -10.85 23.12 13.23
CA HIS A 38 -9.94 22.17 13.86
C HIS A 38 -9.60 20.97 12.97
N ASP A 39 -10.19 20.91 11.77
CA ASP A 39 -9.85 19.86 10.83
C ASP A 39 -8.44 20.04 10.33
N THR A 40 -7.79 18.90 10.12
CA THR A 40 -6.39 18.88 9.72
C THR A 40 -6.27 19.31 8.27
N VAL A 41 -5.27 20.14 7.98
CA VAL A 41 -4.87 20.49 6.61
C VAL A 41 -3.48 19.88 6.38
N PRO A 42 -3.16 19.38 5.17
CA PRO A 42 -1.83 18.85 4.89
C PRO A 42 -0.75 19.90 5.17
N HIS A 43 0.23 19.53 5.99
CA HIS A 43 1.35 20.39 6.35
C HIS A 43 2.26 20.66 5.13
N ARG A 44 3.07 21.73 5.17
CA ARG A 44 3.95 22.12 4.05
C ARG A 44 4.82 20.96 3.55
N ASN A 45 5.37 20.16 4.47
CA ASN A 45 6.27 19.05 4.13
C ASN A 45 5.51 17.92 3.42
N VAL A 46 4.23 17.73 3.73
CA VAL A 46 3.39 16.72 3.09
C VAL A 46 3.09 17.14 1.65
N ILE A 47 2.73 18.41 1.45
CA ILE A 47 2.50 18.99 0.12
C ILE A 47 3.78 18.94 -0.71
N ALA A 48 4.92 19.36 -0.14
CA ALA A 48 6.20 19.30 -0.82
C ALA A 48 6.57 17.87 -1.24
N ASN A 49 6.32 16.88 -0.37
CA ASN A 49 6.55 15.49 -0.71
C ASN A 49 5.66 15.01 -1.87
N TRP A 50 4.38 15.41 -1.91
CA TRP A 50 3.51 15.06 -3.03
C TRP A 50 3.92 15.71 -4.34
N VAL A 51 4.31 16.99 -4.30
CA VAL A 51 4.84 17.70 -5.48
C VAL A 51 6.08 16.98 -5.98
N ARG A 52 7.01 16.64 -5.08
CA ARG A 52 8.22 15.89 -5.44
C ARG A 52 7.90 14.53 -6.05
N THR A 53 7.06 13.71 -5.40
CA THR A 53 6.68 12.39 -5.93
C THR A 53 5.97 12.51 -7.28
N PHE A 54 5.18 13.56 -7.47
CA PHE A 54 4.51 13.85 -8.73
C PHE A 54 5.51 14.25 -9.83
N GLU A 55 6.48 15.12 -9.54
CA GLU A 55 7.54 15.50 -10.49
C GLU A 55 8.45 14.30 -10.84
N GLU A 56 8.70 13.38 -9.89
CA GLU A 56 9.56 12.20 -10.10
C GLU A 56 8.84 11.05 -10.85
N THR A 57 7.58 10.76 -10.50
CA THR A 57 6.86 9.56 -10.97
C THR A 57 5.65 9.87 -11.86
N GLY A 58 5.20 11.13 -11.93
CA GLY A 58 3.96 11.53 -12.60
C GLY A 58 2.68 11.13 -11.85
N SER A 59 2.79 10.59 -10.64
CA SER A 59 1.66 10.09 -9.85
C SER A 59 1.70 10.60 -8.42
N THR A 60 0.53 11.01 -7.90
CA THR A 60 0.34 11.39 -6.49
C THR A 60 -0.13 10.23 -5.61
N LEU A 61 -0.43 9.08 -6.22
CA LEU A 61 -0.84 7.87 -5.52
C LEU A 61 0.37 7.19 -4.89
N ARG A 62 0.14 6.55 -3.74
CA ARG A 62 1.16 5.65 -3.21
C ARG A 62 1.26 4.43 -4.11
N LEU A 63 2.49 4.05 -4.43
CA LEU A 63 2.76 2.79 -5.13
C LEU A 63 2.14 1.64 -4.32
N ARG A 64 1.25 0.85 -4.94
CA ARG A 64 0.73 -0.37 -4.32
C ARG A 64 1.92 -1.29 -4.05
N GLY A 65 2.17 -1.61 -2.79
CA GLY A 65 3.24 -2.55 -2.41
C GLY A 65 4.41 -1.97 -1.63
N SER A 66 4.32 -0.77 -1.06
CA SER A 66 5.39 -0.22 -0.19
C SER A 66 5.56 -0.96 1.16
N GLY A 67 4.97 -2.14 1.31
CA GLY A 67 5.12 -3.00 2.48
C GLY A 67 6.14 -4.11 2.21
N ARG A 68 6.37 -4.98 3.20
CA ARG A 68 7.15 -6.21 2.99
C ARG A 68 6.60 -6.89 1.73
N PRO A 69 7.46 -7.23 0.74
CA PRO A 69 7.01 -7.99 -0.40
C PRO A 69 6.29 -9.23 0.15
N LYS A 70 5.02 -9.41 -0.25
CA LYS A 70 4.29 -10.63 0.12
C LYS A 70 5.20 -11.79 -0.24
N THR A 71 5.40 -12.74 0.68
CA THR A 71 6.24 -13.93 0.46
C THR A 71 5.90 -14.44 -0.93
N VAL A 72 6.80 -14.16 -1.87
CA VAL A 72 6.50 -14.36 -3.27
C VAL A 72 6.27 -15.86 -3.39
N ARG A 73 5.20 -16.24 -4.07
CA ARG A 73 5.01 -17.61 -4.54
C ARG A 73 6.07 -17.88 -5.60
N THR A 74 7.33 -17.89 -5.19
CA THR A 74 8.43 -18.29 -6.07
C THR A 74 8.17 -19.75 -6.43
N PRO A 75 8.46 -20.16 -7.67
CA PRO A 75 8.20 -21.52 -8.11
C PRO A 75 8.83 -22.55 -7.16
N GLU A 76 9.98 -22.24 -6.56
CA GLU A 76 10.69 -23.09 -5.59
C GLU A 76 9.91 -23.27 -4.28
N ASN A 77 9.25 -22.22 -3.79
CA ASN A 77 8.44 -22.31 -2.57
C ASN A 77 7.14 -23.08 -2.83
N LEU A 78 6.58 -22.97 -4.04
CA LEU A 78 5.41 -23.75 -4.45
C LEU A 78 5.75 -25.24 -4.54
N ILE A 79 6.91 -25.56 -5.13
CA ILE A 79 7.41 -26.94 -5.22
C ILE A 79 7.67 -27.51 -3.82
N ARG A 80 8.37 -26.79 -2.94
CA ARG A 80 8.61 -27.27 -1.56
C ARG A 80 7.32 -27.51 -0.78
N VAL A 81 6.32 -26.64 -0.94
CA VAL A 81 5.02 -26.82 -0.25
C VAL A 81 4.24 -27.99 -0.85
N SER A 82 4.24 -28.17 -2.17
CA SER A 82 3.57 -29.32 -2.79
C SER A 82 4.21 -30.64 -2.40
N GLU A 83 5.54 -30.71 -2.39
CA GLU A 83 6.30 -31.89 -1.94
C GLU A 83 6.00 -32.24 -0.47
N ALA A 84 5.99 -31.25 0.42
CA ALA A 84 5.67 -31.47 1.83
C ALA A 84 4.22 -31.97 2.05
N ILE A 85 3.25 -31.43 1.31
CA ILE A 85 1.86 -31.91 1.35
C ILE A 85 1.80 -33.37 0.90
N VAL A 86 2.43 -33.70 -0.22
CA VAL A 86 2.48 -35.07 -0.74
C VAL A 86 3.13 -36.02 0.30
N GLN A 87 4.29 -35.66 0.85
CA GLN A 87 5.00 -36.46 1.85
C GLN A 87 4.18 -36.69 3.13
N SER A 88 3.50 -35.67 3.65
CA SER A 88 2.65 -35.80 4.85
C SER A 88 1.45 -36.72 4.61
N LEU A 89 0.85 -36.69 3.42
CA LEU A 89 -0.25 -37.58 3.03
C LEU A 89 0.21 -39.04 2.87
N PHE A 90 1.47 -39.27 2.52
CA PHE A 90 2.05 -40.62 2.44
C PHE A 90 2.43 -41.18 3.82
N CYS A 91 2.83 -40.34 4.78
CA CYS A 91 3.21 -40.76 6.14
C CYS A 91 2.02 -41.30 6.97
N THR A 92 0.79 -40.80 6.73
CA THR A 92 -0.40 -41.25 7.47
C THR A 92 -0.97 -42.60 7.00
N LYS A 93 -0.60 -43.07 5.80
CA LYS A 93 -1.14 -44.32 5.24
C LYS A 93 -0.38 -45.58 5.68
N THR A 94 0.79 -45.46 6.28
CA THR A 94 1.66 -46.62 6.59
C THR A 94 1.58 -47.11 8.03
N TYR A 95 0.79 -46.49 8.92
CA TYR A 95 0.72 -46.86 10.34
C TYR A 95 -0.49 -47.74 10.75
N SER A 96 -1.29 -48.27 9.81
CA SER A 96 -2.51 -49.04 10.17
C SER A 96 -2.62 -50.44 9.56
N SER A 97 -1.52 -51.21 9.49
CA SER A 97 -1.57 -52.63 9.13
C SER A 97 -0.72 -53.49 10.07
N THR A 98 -1.20 -53.63 11.31
CA THR A 98 -0.78 -54.76 12.16
C THR A 98 -1.43 -56.04 11.63
N PRO A 99 -0.69 -57.13 11.34
CA PRO A 99 -1.30 -58.39 10.94
C PRO A 99 -1.86 -59.11 12.17
N THR A 100 -3.18 -59.20 12.26
CA THR A 100 -3.86 -60.07 13.23
C THR A 100 -3.64 -61.52 12.82
N LYS A 101 -2.85 -62.26 13.61
CA LYS A 101 -2.68 -63.71 13.47
C LYS A 101 -3.99 -64.43 13.80
N LEU A 102 -4.40 -65.37 12.95
CA LEU A 102 -5.27 -66.51 13.29
C LEU A 102 -4.43 -67.78 13.18
#